data_AF-A0A661K6K1-F1
#
_entry.id   AF-A0A661K6K1-F1
#
_cell.length_a   1.000
_cell.length_b   1.000
_cell.length_c   1.000
_cell.angle_alpha   90.00
_cell.angle_beta   90.00
_cell.angle_gamma   90.00
#
_symmetry.space_group_name_H-M   'P 1'
#
loop_
_entity.id
_entity.type
_entity.pdbx_description
1 polymer ?
#
loop_
_entity_poly.entity_id
_entity_poly.type
_entity_poly.pdbx_seq_one_letter_code
_entity_poly.pdbx_strand_id
1 'polypeptide(L)'
;MRTVKEFVFLFFVSICFVVVSFLCPLNAQAQIEQVAKDVVKDMSPISGVVVMLQDGDVLIDLGSNKDVKVGDIFTVYVTEKVIRHPVTKKILGKTTTPIAVIEVIKVKPKFSICSILSVKKKIKPGLEVTRFSDIPAIFVDRLKQPPAEVLYGYLKTRLGDLNWLPDVTAGGEKLTSEVLEKNGIMVAIVAEPNAIKMYDRKLRLLRLWPWMPYPRVAVPPAGAPQAAYPYGAPPTAYPYGAPPTGQPPVVSPERAARYPIASADMERALAPRYRKVAEIPQVALCVDIYDLDDDGTLEAVFITEGTLQIKELSETGNTVGHSFRGFGKLVSVSGGEGGYIALNIFIESKQMRSMILRYVEGQLEPVVTDLNFILGFVDLNNDGKRETLLAQDFDTETFFGAKVFKMRILGKKVEPGPNVNVPRDFHLIGATFADLNGDGVNEISFINEHHKLVIFRGNRKVWMSPRRVGGGVQDISMDVGTDNIKFPLNIPVETMPLPIDVDNDGKKELLIPDNKSTTYHLVEGFPTYEYGRISMVSVESLGYTLRPFSGKLSGPVVGLGSDGKEVFCGLVKGSLLWGKATSYILAFPKPDPRRLQVIKQKPQL
;
A
#
# COMPACT_ATOMS: atom_id res chain seq x y z
N MET A 1 18.96 -78.34 27.54
CA MET A 1 18.98 -77.28 26.50
C MET A 1 17.87 -76.22 26.63
N ARG A 2 16.74 -76.45 27.33
CA ARG A 2 15.68 -75.43 27.52
C ARG A 2 16.07 -74.29 28.50
N THR A 3 16.77 -74.61 29.59
CA THR A 3 17.10 -73.68 30.67
C THR A 3 18.17 -72.62 30.35
N VAL A 4 19.12 -72.92 29.45
CA VAL A 4 20.16 -71.94 29.06
C VAL A 4 19.61 -70.89 28.08
N LYS A 5 18.67 -71.26 27.21
CA LYS A 5 18.04 -70.32 26.26
C LYS A 5 17.15 -69.30 26.96
N GLU A 6 16.40 -69.70 27.99
CA GLU A 6 15.56 -68.79 28.78
C GLU A 6 16.38 -67.81 29.61
N PHE A 7 17.49 -68.25 30.19
CA PHE A 7 18.37 -67.37 30.98
C PHE A 7 19.08 -66.33 30.10
N VAL A 8 19.57 -66.73 28.92
CA VAL A 8 20.18 -65.82 27.95
C VAL A 8 19.15 -64.83 27.39
N PHE A 9 17.91 -65.27 27.17
CA PHE A 9 16.83 -64.38 26.71
C PHE A 9 16.43 -63.35 27.77
N LEU A 10 16.26 -63.74 29.03
CA LEU A 10 15.98 -62.82 30.15
C LEU A 10 17.13 -61.84 30.40
N PHE A 11 18.38 -62.28 30.25
CA PHE A 11 19.56 -61.42 30.40
C PHE A 11 19.65 -60.38 29.26
N PHE A 12 19.36 -60.77 28.02
CA PHE A 12 19.30 -59.84 26.88
C PHE A 12 18.13 -58.86 26.97
N VAL A 13 16.95 -59.29 27.44
CA VAL A 13 15.80 -58.41 27.66
C VAL A 13 16.11 -57.39 28.75
N SER A 14 16.78 -57.78 29.84
CA SER A 14 17.18 -56.88 30.92
C SER A 14 18.25 -55.88 30.48
N ILE A 15 19.26 -56.31 29.72
CA ILE A 15 20.26 -55.40 29.11
C ILE A 15 19.60 -54.45 28.13
N CYS A 16 18.69 -54.91 27.27
CA CYS A 16 17.92 -54.04 26.38
C CYS A 16 17.06 -53.05 27.18
N PHE A 17 16.46 -53.46 28.30
CA PHE A 17 15.69 -52.55 29.17
C PHE A 17 16.58 -51.49 29.81
N VAL A 18 17.78 -51.85 30.30
CA VAL A 18 18.75 -50.91 30.89
C VAL A 18 19.30 -49.97 29.81
N VAL A 19 19.68 -50.48 28.64
CA VAL A 19 20.22 -49.69 27.52
C VAL A 19 19.16 -48.75 26.94
N VAL A 20 17.90 -49.18 26.81
CA VAL A 20 16.78 -48.32 26.40
C VAL A 20 16.45 -47.28 27.48
N SER A 21 16.53 -47.64 28.77
CA SER A 21 16.31 -46.71 29.88
C SER A 21 17.40 -45.65 30.02
N PHE A 22 18.64 -45.93 29.58
CA PHE A 22 19.75 -44.96 29.57
C PHE A 22 19.85 -44.15 28.27
N LEU A 23 19.42 -44.68 27.11
CA LEU A 23 19.45 -43.97 25.82
C LEU A 23 18.26 -43.00 25.62
N CYS A 24 17.09 -43.28 26.20
CA CYS A 24 15.90 -42.44 26.09
C CYS A 24 16.04 -41.03 26.72
N PRO A 25 16.61 -40.85 27.94
CA PRO A 25 16.74 -39.52 28.54
C PRO A 25 17.79 -38.63 27.85
N LEU A 26 18.82 -39.20 27.22
CA LEU A 26 19.87 -38.44 26.53
C LEU A 26 19.34 -37.70 25.28
N ASN A 27 18.45 -38.35 24.51
CA ASN A 27 17.84 -37.76 23.32
C ASN A 27 16.84 -36.65 23.66
N ALA A 28 16.10 -36.79 24.76
CA ALA A 28 15.15 -35.77 25.22
C ALA A 28 15.86 -34.49 25.67
N GLN A 29 16.99 -34.61 26.38
CA GLN A 29 17.75 -33.45 26.88
C GLN A 29 18.39 -32.64 25.74
N ALA A 30 19.01 -33.31 24.76
CA ALA A 30 19.59 -32.65 23.59
C ALA A 30 18.54 -31.92 22.74
N GLN A 31 17.32 -32.48 22.66
CA GLN A 31 16.20 -31.89 21.93
C GLN A 31 15.65 -30.64 22.62
N ILE A 32 15.49 -30.66 23.95
CA ILE A 32 15.09 -29.49 24.73
C ILE A 32 16.11 -28.36 24.58
N GLU A 33 17.41 -28.68 24.58
CA GLU A 33 18.47 -27.70 24.37
C GLU A 33 18.38 -27.05 22.97
N GLN A 34 18.10 -27.84 21.93
CA GLN A 34 17.95 -27.31 20.57
C GLN A 34 16.74 -26.37 20.45
N VAL A 35 15.58 -26.75 21.01
CA VAL A 35 14.39 -25.91 21.01
C VAL A 35 14.64 -24.63 21.82
N ALA A 36 15.36 -24.71 22.94
CA ALA A 36 15.77 -23.54 23.70
C ALA A 36 16.66 -22.59 22.88
N LYS A 37 17.60 -23.12 22.08
CA LYS A 37 18.41 -22.31 21.14
C LYS A 37 17.53 -21.63 20.09
N ASP A 38 16.52 -22.32 19.57
CA ASP A 38 15.59 -21.76 18.59
C ASP A 38 14.73 -20.63 19.18
N VAL A 39 14.27 -20.78 20.42
CA VAL A 39 13.59 -19.71 21.17
C VAL A 39 14.51 -18.50 21.33
N VAL A 40 15.74 -18.71 21.79
CA VAL A 40 16.72 -17.63 21.99
C VAL A 40 16.99 -16.89 20.69
N LYS A 41 17.18 -17.64 19.58
CA LYS A 41 17.41 -17.06 18.26
C LYS A 41 16.23 -16.21 17.80
N ASP A 42 15.01 -16.73 17.91
CA ASP A 42 13.80 -16.03 17.48
C ASP A 42 13.53 -14.77 18.32
N MET A 43 13.76 -14.86 19.64
CA MET A 43 13.55 -13.76 20.58
C MET A 43 14.78 -12.86 20.77
N SER A 44 15.83 -13.03 19.97
CA SER A 44 17.05 -12.23 20.13
C SER A 44 16.77 -10.74 19.93
N PRO A 45 17.35 -9.84 20.74
CA PRO A 45 17.16 -8.41 20.59
C PRO A 45 17.62 -7.90 19.23
N ILE A 46 16.82 -7.01 18.63
CA ILE A 46 17.15 -6.28 17.41
C ILE A 46 16.74 -4.84 17.64
N SER A 47 17.67 -3.91 17.37
CA SER A 47 17.42 -2.49 17.54
C SER A 47 17.16 -1.80 16.20
N GLY A 48 16.26 -0.83 16.24
CA GLY A 48 15.86 0.02 15.12
C GLY A 48 15.41 1.38 15.62
N VAL A 49 14.64 2.09 14.81
CA VAL A 49 14.08 3.39 15.16
C VAL A 49 12.61 3.52 14.76
N VAL A 50 11.89 4.35 15.51
CA VAL A 50 10.58 4.86 15.11
C VAL A 50 10.76 5.77 13.91
N VAL A 51 10.13 5.44 12.79
CA VAL A 51 10.13 6.25 11.57
C VAL A 51 9.05 7.31 11.65
N MET A 52 7.81 6.90 11.96
CA MET A 52 6.67 7.81 12.06
C MET A 52 5.54 7.23 12.90
N LEU A 53 4.59 8.09 13.27
CA LEU A 53 3.33 7.72 13.88
C LEU A 53 2.19 8.19 12.99
N GLN A 54 1.19 7.34 12.81
CA GLN A 54 0.00 7.67 12.04
C GLN A 54 -1.20 6.90 12.61
N ASP A 55 -2.31 7.59 12.85
CA ASP A 55 -3.58 7.02 13.35
C ASP A 55 -3.46 6.20 14.64
N GLY A 56 -2.51 6.55 15.51
CA GLY A 56 -2.28 5.88 16.80
C GLY A 56 -1.34 4.67 16.73
N ASP A 57 -0.89 4.29 15.54
CA ASP A 57 0.05 3.20 15.33
C ASP A 57 1.45 3.73 14.95
N VAL A 58 2.47 2.88 15.11
CA VAL A 58 3.90 3.23 15.02
C VAL A 58 4.57 2.45 13.88
N LEU A 59 5.29 3.15 13.02
CA LEU A 59 6.11 2.52 11.97
C LEU A 59 7.57 2.47 12.43
N ILE A 60 8.21 1.30 12.32
CA ILE A 60 9.62 1.08 12.65
C ILE A 60 10.41 0.64 11.42
N ASP A 61 11.70 0.99 11.36
CA ASP A 61 12.61 0.69 10.22
C ASP A 61 13.12 -0.76 10.17
N LEU A 62 12.41 -1.68 10.83
CA LEU A 62 12.75 -3.10 10.88
C LEU A 62 11.65 -3.91 10.22
N GLY A 63 12.02 -4.73 9.24
CA GLY A 63 11.10 -5.57 8.48
C GLY A 63 11.53 -7.03 8.44
N SER A 64 10.92 -7.82 7.56
CA SER A 64 11.25 -9.25 7.41
C SER A 64 12.71 -9.48 6.99
N ASN A 65 13.37 -8.51 6.34
CA ASN A 65 14.80 -8.58 6.02
C ASN A 65 15.71 -8.59 7.26
N LYS A 66 15.16 -8.18 8.42
CA LYS A 66 15.81 -8.22 9.73
C LYS A 66 15.16 -9.27 10.64
N ASP A 67 14.48 -10.26 10.07
CA ASP A 67 13.79 -11.33 10.80
C ASP A 67 12.71 -10.81 11.78
N VAL A 68 12.12 -9.63 11.49
CA VAL A 68 10.94 -9.16 12.23
C VAL A 68 9.71 -9.92 11.79
N LYS A 69 8.90 -10.34 12.75
CA LYS A 69 7.69 -11.14 12.54
C LYS A 69 6.49 -10.49 13.21
N VAL A 70 5.30 -10.75 12.67
CA VAL A 70 4.03 -10.32 13.32
C VAL A 70 3.98 -10.92 14.73
N GLY A 71 3.61 -10.11 15.72
CA GLY A 71 3.65 -10.46 17.14
C GLY A 71 4.99 -10.23 17.83
N ASP A 72 6.04 -9.76 17.13
CA ASP A 72 7.24 -9.27 17.81
C ASP A 72 6.90 -8.04 18.65
N ILE A 73 7.48 -7.94 19.85
CA ILE A 73 7.24 -6.82 20.75
C ILE A 73 8.52 -6.02 20.92
N PHE A 74 8.40 -4.70 20.80
CA PHE A 74 9.49 -3.75 20.91
C PHE A 74 9.25 -2.77 22.06
N THR A 75 10.32 -2.42 22.76
CA THR A 75 10.32 -1.30 23.70
C THR A 75 10.89 -0.07 23.02
N VAL A 76 10.22 1.07 23.20
CA VAL A 76 10.64 2.38 22.66
C VAL A 76 11.38 3.16 23.74
N TYR A 77 12.53 3.73 23.39
CA TYR A 77 13.43 4.40 24.30
C TYR A 77 13.59 5.89 23.99
N VAL A 78 13.70 6.69 25.05
CA VAL A 78 14.24 8.04 24.99
C VAL A 78 15.69 8.00 25.46
N THR A 79 16.60 8.60 24.68
CA THR A 79 17.98 8.82 25.12
C THR A 79 18.04 10.07 25.99
N GLU A 80 18.35 9.91 27.28
CA GLU A 80 18.43 11.01 28.25
C GLU A 80 19.84 11.64 28.24
N LYS A 81 20.90 10.82 28.17
CA LYS A 81 22.28 11.31 28.14
C LYS A 81 23.16 10.46 27.22
N VAL A 82 23.96 11.12 26.40
CA VAL A 82 25.02 10.47 25.63
C VAL A 82 26.33 10.61 26.39
N ILE A 83 26.92 9.49 26.79
CA ILE A 83 28.21 9.46 27.47
C ILE A 83 29.30 9.51 26.40
N ARG A 84 30.14 10.54 26.45
CA ARG A 84 31.25 10.73 25.51
C ARG A 84 32.58 10.66 26.25
N HIS A 85 33.56 10.02 25.63
CA HIS A 85 34.92 10.07 26.11
C HIS A 85 35.40 11.53 26.10
N PRO A 86 35.90 12.07 27.22
CA PRO A 86 36.16 13.50 27.38
C PRO A 86 37.18 14.04 26.36
N VAL A 87 38.21 13.22 26.05
CA VAL A 87 39.29 13.54 25.10
C VAL A 87 38.92 13.20 23.66
N THR A 88 38.66 11.92 23.34
CA THR A 88 38.41 11.47 21.96
C THR A 88 37.05 11.86 21.39
N LYS A 89 36.13 12.39 22.21
CA LYS A 89 34.73 12.70 21.88
C LYS A 89 33.89 11.53 21.37
N LYS A 90 34.45 10.30 21.32
CA LYS A 90 33.74 9.07 20.95
C LYS A 90 32.61 8.80 21.94
N ILE A 91 31.47 8.35 21.42
CA ILE A 91 30.34 7.92 22.26
C ILE A 91 30.74 6.59 22.92
N LEU A 92 30.72 6.57 24.25
CA LEU A 92 31.00 5.38 25.05
C LEU A 92 29.72 4.63 25.42
N GLY A 93 28.57 5.31 25.42
CA GLY A 93 27.28 4.72 25.74
C GLY A 93 26.17 5.75 25.75
N LYS A 94 24.95 5.28 25.91
CA LYS A 94 23.75 6.11 26.08
C LYS A 94 23.03 5.65 27.34
N THR A 95 22.53 6.60 28.12
CA THR A 95 21.52 6.32 29.14
C THR A 95 20.16 6.49 28.49
N THR A 96 19.42 5.40 28.38
CA THR A 96 18.08 5.37 27.79
C THR A 96 17.03 5.09 28.87
N THR A 97 15.78 5.47 28.60
CA THR A 97 14.64 5.15 29.46
C THR A 97 13.50 4.59 28.61
N PRO A 98 12.89 3.45 28.97
CA PRO A 98 11.78 2.87 28.22
C PRO A 98 10.51 3.71 28.44
N ILE A 99 9.89 4.14 27.34
CA ILE A 99 8.73 5.03 27.36
C ILE A 99 7.47 4.41 26.77
N ALA A 100 7.57 3.36 25.97
CA ALA A 100 6.43 2.68 25.38
C ALA A 100 6.78 1.23 25.03
N VAL A 101 5.75 0.39 24.89
CA VAL A 101 5.85 -0.97 24.37
C VAL A 101 4.90 -1.08 23.18
N ILE A 102 5.38 -1.60 22.06
CA ILE A 102 4.65 -1.71 20.79
C ILE A 102 4.70 -3.15 20.27
N GLU A 103 3.63 -3.64 19.65
CA GLU A 103 3.52 -4.97 19.06
C GLU A 103 3.45 -4.87 17.53
N VAL A 104 4.25 -5.63 16.80
CA VAL A 104 4.20 -5.69 15.34
C VAL A 104 2.90 -6.36 14.89
N ILE A 105 2.05 -5.64 14.16
CA ILE A 105 0.80 -6.17 13.61
C ILE A 105 0.88 -6.45 12.09
N LYS A 106 1.84 -5.85 11.38
CA LYS A 106 2.10 -6.10 9.95
C LYS A 106 3.58 -5.90 9.63
N VAL A 107 4.12 -6.78 8.80
CA VAL A 107 5.54 -6.77 8.41
C VAL A 107 5.66 -6.54 6.91
N LYS A 108 6.62 -5.70 6.52
CA LYS A 108 7.09 -5.51 5.15
C LYS A 108 8.59 -5.80 5.10
N PRO A 109 9.23 -5.93 3.91
CA PRO A 109 10.65 -6.26 3.82
C PRO A 109 11.57 -5.33 4.63
N LYS A 110 11.31 -4.02 4.59
CA LYS A 110 12.19 -2.99 5.17
C LYS A 110 11.63 -2.27 6.40
N PHE A 111 10.37 -2.50 6.76
CA PHE A 111 9.73 -1.83 7.87
C PHE A 111 8.61 -2.66 8.44
N SER A 112 8.17 -2.31 9.64
CA SER A 112 7.03 -2.94 10.29
C SER A 112 6.12 -1.88 10.89
N ILE A 113 4.89 -2.31 11.05
CA ILE A 113 3.73 -1.54 11.43
C ILE A 113 3.31 -2.12 12.79
N CYS A 114 3.31 -1.28 13.82
CA CYS A 114 3.15 -1.70 15.21
C CYS A 114 1.98 -0.98 15.89
N SER A 115 1.21 -1.70 16.69
CA SER A 115 0.23 -1.11 17.60
C SER A 115 0.88 -0.76 18.95
N ILE A 116 0.36 0.25 19.64
CA ILE A 116 0.86 0.64 20.97
C ILE A 116 0.19 -0.23 22.05
N LEU A 117 0.98 -1.00 22.80
CA LEU A 117 0.51 -1.79 23.95
C LEU A 117 0.49 -0.96 25.24
N SER A 118 1.51 -0.13 25.44
CA SER A 118 1.59 0.79 26.58
C SER A 118 2.42 2.01 26.24
N VAL A 119 2.11 3.17 26.84
CA VAL A 119 2.83 4.42 26.61
C VAL A 119 2.86 5.25 27.90
N LYS A 120 4.07 5.68 28.29
CA LYS A 120 4.35 6.53 29.45
C LYS A 120 4.70 7.96 29.06
N LYS A 121 5.37 8.15 27.90
CA LYS A 121 5.70 9.46 27.32
C LYS A 121 5.36 9.49 25.83
N LYS A 122 5.18 10.69 25.26
CA LYS A 122 4.90 10.88 23.83
C LYS A 122 6.01 10.27 22.96
N ILE A 123 5.64 9.37 22.06
CA ILE A 123 6.53 8.78 21.06
C ILE A 123 6.77 9.81 19.93
N LYS A 124 8.00 9.89 19.44
CA LYS A 124 8.41 10.77 18.34
C LYS A 124 9.22 9.99 17.31
N PRO A 125 9.25 10.43 16.04
CA PRO A 125 10.22 9.94 15.06
C PRO A 125 11.67 10.03 15.57
N GLY A 126 12.49 9.05 15.21
CA GLY A 126 13.90 8.93 15.57
C GLY A 126 14.18 8.31 16.94
N LEU A 127 13.14 7.96 17.73
CA LEU A 127 13.33 7.22 18.98
C LEU A 127 13.78 5.79 18.71
N GLU A 128 14.66 5.28 19.56
CA GLU A 128 15.22 3.93 19.43
C GLU A 128 14.18 2.89 19.86
N VAL A 129 14.11 1.77 19.15
CA VAL A 129 13.28 0.62 19.54
C VAL A 129 14.14 -0.62 19.65
N THR A 130 13.88 -1.49 20.63
CA THR A 130 14.60 -2.76 20.77
C THR A 130 13.63 -3.90 21.01
N ARG A 131 13.78 -4.97 20.22
CA ARG A 131 12.97 -6.19 20.30
C ARG A 131 13.22 -6.91 21.62
N PHE A 132 12.15 -7.34 22.30
CA PHE A 132 12.21 -8.16 23.52
C PHE A 132 13.17 -7.64 24.61
N SER A 133 13.25 -6.31 24.77
CA SER A 133 14.10 -5.66 25.78
C SER A 133 13.26 -4.83 26.77
N ASP A 134 13.57 -4.87 28.07
CA ASP A 134 12.82 -4.27 29.18
C ASP A 134 11.33 -4.67 29.26
N ILE A 135 10.94 -5.74 28.55
CA ILE A 135 9.57 -6.23 28.50
C ILE A 135 9.31 -7.10 29.74
N PRO A 136 8.30 -6.80 30.57
CA PRO A 136 7.89 -7.64 31.67
C PRO A 136 7.46 -9.02 31.16
N ALA A 137 8.21 -10.06 31.52
CA ALA A 137 8.00 -11.42 31.05
C ALA A 137 7.99 -12.42 32.21
N ILE A 138 7.16 -13.46 32.10
CA ILE A 138 7.19 -14.61 33.01
C ILE A 138 7.53 -15.88 32.24
N PHE A 139 8.09 -16.85 32.95
CA PHE A 139 8.20 -18.23 32.51
C PHE A 139 7.25 -19.08 33.35
N VAL A 140 6.39 -19.86 32.70
CA VAL A 140 5.42 -20.77 33.34
C VAL A 140 5.80 -22.20 33.01
N ASP A 141 6.11 -22.98 34.04
CA ASP A 141 6.45 -24.40 33.88
C ASP A 141 5.22 -25.30 34.02
N ARG A 142 4.93 -26.09 32.97
CA ARG A 142 3.92 -27.16 32.99
C ARG A 142 4.51 -28.55 32.74
N LEU A 143 5.84 -28.70 32.78
CA LEU A 143 6.56 -29.96 32.58
C LEU A 143 6.59 -30.83 33.86
N LYS A 144 6.41 -30.23 35.05
CA LYS A 144 6.24 -30.89 36.37
C LYS A 144 7.40 -31.78 36.86
N GLN A 145 8.51 -31.92 36.13
CA GLN A 145 9.71 -32.70 36.50
C GLN A 145 10.98 -32.07 35.83
N PRO A 146 12.21 -32.37 36.28
CA PRO A 146 13.42 -31.60 35.92
C PRO A 146 13.80 -31.83 34.45
N PRO A 147 13.37 -30.92 33.54
CA PRO A 147 14.27 -30.06 32.75
C PRO A 147 13.92 -28.57 32.81
N ALA A 148 12.83 -28.19 33.48
CA ALA A 148 12.28 -26.83 33.42
C ALA A 148 13.12 -25.77 34.13
N GLU A 149 13.74 -26.07 35.27
CA GLU A 149 14.66 -25.15 35.95
C GLU A 149 15.90 -24.85 35.09
N VAL A 150 16.42 -25.89 34.42
CA VAL A 150 17.56 -25.77 33.49
C VAL A 150 17.16 -24.94 32.27
N LEU A 151 15.97 -25.19 31.71
CA LEU A 151 15.42 -24.44 30.59
C LEU A 151 15.18 -22.97 30.94
N TYR A 152 14.53 -22.68 32.06
CA TYR A 152 14.32 -21.31 32.52
C TYR A 152 15.66 -20.61 32.78
N GLY A 153 16.60 -21.27 33.46
CA GLY A 153 17.94 -20.73 33.68
C GLY A 153 18.67 -20.41 32.37
N TYR A 154 18.57 -21.29 31.37
CA TYR A 154 19.13 -21.08 30.04
C TYR A 154 18.49 -19.88 29.33
N LEU A 155 17.15 -19.83 29.27
CA LEU A 155 16.40 -18.74 28.61
C LEU A 155 16.65 -17.41 29.32
N LYS A 156 16.59 -17.38 30.65
CA LYS A 156 16.84 -16.18 31.46
C LYS A 156 18.25 -15.62 31.24
N THR A 157 19.24 -16.49 31.14
CA THR A 157 20.64 -16.10 30.89
C THR A 157 20.83 -15.54 29.48
N ARG A 158 20.18 -16.13 28.47
CA ARG A 158 20.36 -15.78 27.06
C ARG A 158 19.44 -14.66 26.57
N LEU A 159 18.28 -14.49 27.19
CA LEU A 159 17.32 -13.41 26.97
C LEU A 159 17.37 -12.45 28.17
N GLY A 160 18.57 -12.05 28.56
CA GLY A 160 18.82 -11.21 29.74
C GLY A 160 18.26 -9.79 29.62
N ASP A 161 17.94 -9.35 28.42
CA ASP A 161 17.34 -8.03 28.17
C ASP A 161 15.84 -7.99 28.51
N LEU A 162 15.18 -9.14 28.69
CA LEU A 162 13.81 -9.20 29.21
C LEU A 162 13.78 -8.86 30.71
N ASN A 163 12.73 -8.17 31.14
CA ASN A 163 12.45 -7.99 32.56
C ASN A 163 11.71 -9.22 33.11
N TRP A 164 12.49 -10.23 33.51
CA TRP A 164 11.96 -11.48 34.06
C TRP A 164 11.33 -11.29 35.45
N LEU A 165 10.02 -11.46 35.52
CA LEU A 165 9.22 -11.43 36.75
C LEU A 165 9.03 -12.85 37.32
N PRO A 166 8.76 -12.98 38.63
CA PRO A 166 8.38 -14.26 39.23
C PRO A 166 7.15 -14.87 38.57
N ASP A 167 7.08 -16.21 38.52
CA ASP A 167 5.88 -16.91 38.05
C ASP A 167 4.73 -16.69 39.04
N VAL A 168 3.73 -15.93 38.60
CA VAL A 168 2.52 -15.61 39.37
C VAL A 168 1.57 -16.80 39.51
N THR A 169 1.81 -17.90 38.76
CA THR A 169 0.97 -19.11 38.77
C THR A 169 1.53 -20.24 39.64
N ALA A 170 2.72 -20.06 40.23
CA ALA A 170 3.41 -21.09 41.02
C ALA A 170 2.59 -21.64 42.21
N GLY A 171 1.57 -20.93 42.67
CA GLY A 171 0.63 -21.36 43.72
C GLY A 171 -0.60 -22.16 43.24
N GLY A 172 -0.63 -22.61 41.98
CA GLY A 172 -1.77 -23.32 41.39
C GLY A 172 -2.86 -22.40 40.81
N GLU A 173 -2.59 -21.10 40.72
CA GLU A 173 -3.46 -20.13 40.07
C GLU A 173 -3.49 -20.38 38.55
N LYS A 174 -4.68 -20.29 37.95
CA LYS A 174 -4.82 -20.47 36.50
C LYS A 174 -4.23 -19.26 35.78
N LEU A 175 -3.40 -19.50 34.77
CA LEU A 175 -2.92 -18.45 33.87
C LEU A 175 -4.13 -17.85 33.10
N THR A 176 -4.52 -16.62 33.44
CA THR A 176 -5.57 -15.85 32.76
C THR A 176 -5.04 -14.48 32.33
N SER A 177 -5.70 -13.84 31.35
CA SER A 177 -5.35 -12.48 30.94
C SER A 177 -5.46 -11.48 32.09
N GLU A 178 -6.46 -11.63 32.97
CA GLU A 178 -6.64 -10.78 34.16
C GLU A 178 -5.44 -10.85 35.12
N VAL A 179 -4.88 -12.04 35.34
CA VAL A 179 -3.69 -12.24 36.18
C VAL A 179 -2.46 -11.58 35.53
N LEU A 180 -2.27 -11.75 34.21
CA LEU A 180 -1.19 -11.07 33.48
C LEU A 180 -1.36 -9.56 33.53
N GLU A 181 -2.59 -9.06 33.38
CA GLU A 181 -2.90 -7.64 33.37
C GLU A 181 -2.64 -6.98 34.71
N LYS A 182 -3.13 -7.57 35.80
CA LYS A 182 -2.97 -7.09 37.17
C LYS A 182 -1.49 -6.99 37.58
N ASN A 183 -0.67 -7.92 37.11
CA ASN A 183 0.76 -7.98 37.43
C ASN A 183 1.64 -7.23 36.42
N GLY A 184 1.05 -6.56 35.41
CA GLY A 184 1.80 -5.79 34.42
C GLY A 184 2.66 -6.63 33.47
N ILE A 185 2.34 -7.92 33.32
CA ILE A 185 3.08 -8.87 32.48
C ILE A 185 2.68 -8.67 31.02
N MET A 186 3.65 -8.57 30.13
CA MET A 186 3.44 -8.34 28.69
C MET A 186 3.62 -9.62 27.87
N VAL A 187 4.52 -10.51 28.31
CA VAL A 187 4.81 -11.77 27.64
C VAL A 187 4.80 -12.92 28.64
N ALA A 188 4.11 -14.01 28.30
CA ALA A 188 4.20 -15.27 29.04
C ALA A 188 4.82 -16.35 28.15
N ILE A 189 5.96 -16.90 28.59
CA ILE A 189 6.60 -18.05 27.95
C ILE A 189 6.20 -19.30 28.74
N VAL A 190 5.44 -20.18 28.11
CA VAL A 190 4.85 -21.37 28.75
C VAL A 190 5.52 -22.61 28.17
N ALA A 191 6.18 -23.38 29.03
CA ALA A 191 6.71 -24.69 28.67
C ALA A 191 5.66 -25.76 28.94
N GLU A 192 5.15 -26.39 27.89
CA GLU A 192 4.17 -27.47 27.94
C GLU A 192 4.79 -28.80 27.49
N PRO A 193 4.19 -29.97 27.76
CA PRO A 193 4.79 -31.27 27.40
C PRO A 193 5.09 -31.48 25.91
N ASN A 194 4.53 -30.68 25.00
CA ASN A 194 4.69 -30.81 23.55
C ASN A 194 5.35 -29.59 22.85
N ALA A 195 5.45 -28.44 23.51
CA ALA A 195 6.05 -27.23 22.95
C ALA A 195 6.45 -26.20 24.02
N ILE A 196 7.29 -25.25 23.63
CA ILE A 196 7.35 -23.92 24.25
C ILE A 196 6.39 -23.01 23.48
N LYS A 197 5.57 -22.24 24.19
CA LYS A 197 4.63 -21.29 23.60
C LYS A 197 4.86 -19.90 24.18
N MET A 198 4.76 -18.88 23.34
CA MET A 198 4.79 -17.48 23.78
C MET A 198 3.42 -16.86 23.59
N TYR A 199 2.92 -16.23 24.64
CA TYR A 199 1.64 -15.53 24.65
C TYR A 199 1.82 -14.05 24.96
N ASP A 200 0.93 -13.23 24.44
CA ASP A 200 0.80 -11.83 24.87
C ASP A 200 0.01 -11.71 26.19
N ARG A 201 -0.12 -10.47 26.68
CA ARG A 201 -0.90 -10.12 27.89
C ARG A 201 -2.38 -10.54 27.83
N LYS A 202 -2.95 -10.73 26.64
CA LYS A 202 -4.33 -11.18 26.42
C LYS A 202 -4.44 -12.70 26.19
N LEU A 203 -3.35 -13.44 26.40
CA LEU A 203 -3.23 -14.87 26.11
C LEU A 203 -3.47 -15.25 24.64
N ARG A 204 -3.23 -14.33 23.70
CA ARG A 204 -3.12 -14.67 22.28
C ARG A 204 -1.76 -15.34 22.05
N LEU A 205 -1.76 -16.47 21.35
CA LEU A 205 -0.55 -17.20 20.99
C LEU A 205 0.26 -16.39 19.95
N LEU A 206 1.46 -15.97 20.32
CA LEU A 206 2.39 -15.24 19.44
C LEU A 206 3.37 -16.19 18.75
N ARG A 207 3.93 -17.17 19.47
CA ARG A 207 4.92 -18.14 18.94
C ARG A 207 4.69 -19.52 19.52
N LEU A 208 5.08 -20.54 18.75
CA LEU A 208 5.06 -21.93 19.17
C LEU A 208 6.34 -22.62 18.64
N TRP A 209 7.09 -23.22 19.54
CA TRP A 209 8.28 -24.02 19.26
C TRP A 209 8.03 -25.45 19.75
N PRO A 210 7.69 -26.40 18.86
CA PRO A 210 7.37 -27.76 19.26
C PRO A 210 8.63 -28.52 19.69
N TRP A 211 8.52 -29.43 20.65
CA TRP A 211 9.66 -30.28 21.03
C TRP A 211 10.07 -31.21 19.88
N MET A 212 9.10 -31.73 19.13
CA MET A 212 9.33 -32.56 17.96
C MET A 212 9.11 -31.76 16.66
N PRO A 213 9.99 -31.90 15.65
CA PRO A 213 9.72 -31.35 14.34
C PRO A 213 8.48 -32.03 13.76
N TYR A 214 7.46 -31.26 13.39
CA TYR A 214 6.45 -31.75 12.45
C TYR A 214 7.18 -32.17 11.15
N PRO A 215 6.74 -33.23 10.45
CA PRO A 215 7.31 -33.58 9.16
C PRO A 215 7.27 -32.35 8.25
N ARG A 216 8.46 -31.90 7.82
CA ARG A 216 8.61 -30.78 6.88
C ARG A 216 7.88 -31.17 5.59
N VAL A 217 6.87 -30.41 5.21
CA VAL A 217 6.54 -30.27 3.79
C VAL A 217 7.70 -29.48 3.18
N ALA A 218 8.41 -30.07 2.23
CA ALA A 218 9.57 -29.46 1.61
C ALA A 218 9.19 -28.14 0.91
N VAL A 219 9.77 -27.05 1.35
CA VAL A 219 9.83 -25.78 0.60
C VAL A 219 11.23 -25.72 -0.02
N PRO A 220 11.36 -25.54 -1.36
CA PRO A 220 12.66 -25.44 -2.01
C PRO A 220 13.38 -24.12 -1.64
N PRO A 221 14.73 -24.08 -1.70
CA PRO A 221 15.53 -23.10 -0.97
C PRO A 221 15.78 -21.81 -1.75
N ALA A 222 15.72 -20.67 -1.04
CA ALA A 222 16.15 -19.36 -1.52
C ALA A 222 17.58 -19.07 -1.05
N GLY A 223 18.49 -18.83 -2.01
CA GLY A 223 19.87 -18.39 -1.77
C GLY A 223 19.97 -16.86 -1.70
N ALA A 224 20.74 -16.37 -0.73
CA ALA A 224 21.13 -14.97 -0.50
C ALA A 224 22.37 -14.58 -1.36
N PRO A 225 23.03 -13.38 -1.24
CA PRO A 225 22.71 -12.14 -0.51
C PRO A 225 22.92 -10.81 -1.30
N GLN A 226 22.25 -9.75 -0.83
CA GLN A 226 22.48 -8.33 -1.17
C GLN A 226 23.69 -7.74 -0.44
N ALA A 227 24.52 -6.97 -1.16
CA ALA A 227 25.56 -6.10 -0.62
C ALA A 227 25.09 -4.62 -0.60
N ALA A 228 25.55 -3.88 0.42
CA ALA A 228 25.19 -2.48 0.68
C ALA A 228 26.32 -1.51 0.28
N TYR A 229 25.98 -0.29 -0.18
CA TYR A 229 26.86 0.89 -0.10
C TYR A 229 26.08 2.21 0.14
N PRO A 230 26.73 3.25 0.70
CA PRO A 230 26.08 4.37 1.41
C PRO A 230 26.33 5.76 0.78
N TYR A 231 25.46 6.74 1.06
CA TYR A 231 25.71 8.21 1.06
C TYR A 231 24.47 8.83 1.73
N GLY A 232 24.44 9.93 2.49
CA GLY A 232 25.30 11.11 2.66
C GLY A 232 24.32 12.26 3.00
N ALA A 233 24.64 13.09 4.01
CA ALA A 233 23.69 13.96 4.71
C ALA A 233 23.08 15.12 3.86
N PRO A 234 21.89 15.63 4.25
CA PRO A 234 21.14 16.66 3.52
C PRO A 234 21.53 18.11 3.90
N PRO A 235 21.31 19.12 3.03
CA PRO A 235 21.37 20.53 3.38
C PRO A 235 20.02 21.08 3.91
N THR A 236 20.14 22.12 4.72
CA THR A 236 19.16 22.76 5.60
C THR A 236 18.09 23.61 4.93
N ALA A 237 16.95 23.73 5.61
CA ALA A 237 15.74 24.47 5.24
C ALA A 237 15.90 26.01 5.31
N TYR A 238 15.21 26.72 4.42
CA TYR A 238 14.95 28.17 4.49
C TYR A 238 13.52 28.44 4.98
N PRO A 239 13.28 29.51 5.77
CA PRO A 239 11.95 29.88 6.26
C PRO A 239 11.19 30.76 5.25
N TYR A 240 9.93 30.42 4.93
CA TYR A 240 9.03 31.25 4.13
C TYR A 240 7.99 31.97 5.02
N GLY A 241 7.79 33.25 4.72
CA GLY A 241 6.86 34.17 5.40
C GLY A 241 5.38 33.95 5.05
N ALA A 242 4.51 34.63 5.81
CA ALA A 242 3.06 34.49 5.78
C ALA A 242 2.40 34.94 4.44
N PRO A 243 1.31 34.27 4.00
CA PRO A 243 0.58 34.63 2.78
C PRO A 243 -0.41 35.80 2.98
N PRO A 244 -0.78 36.55 1.92
CA PRO A 244 -1.70 37.69 2.00
C PRO A 244 -3.18 37.28 1.97
N THR A 245 -4.01 38.02 2.70
CA THR A 245 -5.46 37.83 2.88
C THR A 245 -6.29 38.50 1.76
N GLY A 246 -6.88 37.71 0.86
CA GLY A 246 -7.94 38.17 -0.07
C GLY A 246 -9.28 37.45 0.17
N GLN A 247 -10.38 38.17 0.40
CA GLN A 247 -11.68 37.55 0.72
C GLN A 247 -12.21 36.61 -0.39
N PRO A 248 -12.91 35.51 -0.02
CA PRO A 248 -13.47 34.56 -0.96
C PRO A 248 -14.61 35.17 -1.81
N PRO A 249 -14.84 34.66 -3.02
CA PRO A 249 -15.92 35.10 -3.91
C PRO A 249 -17.31 34.77 -3.33
N VAL A 250 -18.26 35.70 -3.45
CA VAL A 250 -19.66 35.52 -3.05
C VAL A 250 -20.36 34.52 -3.99
N VAL A 251 -21.00 33.49 -3.44
CA VAL A 251 -21.75 32.44 -4.16
C VAL A 251 -23.25 32.62 -3.86
N SER A 252 -24.14 32.41 -4.84
CA SER A 252 -25.59 32.50 -4.61
C SER A 252 -26.09 31.47 -3.59
N PRO A 253 -27.15 31.78 -2.79
CA PRO A 253 -27.68 30.87 -1.76
C PRO A 253 -28.08 29.49 -2.30
N GLU A 254 -28.71 29.44 -3.48
CA GLU A 254 -29.12 28.19 -4.12
C GLU A 254 -27.94 27.30 -4.52
N ARG A 255 -26.86 27.91 -5.06
CA ARG A 255 -25.63 27.19 -5.42
C ARG A 255 -24.86 26.74 -4.17
N ALA A 256 -24.92 27.51 -3.09
CA ALA A 256 -24.33 27.13 -1.81
C ALA A 256 -25.08 25.95 -1.15
N ALA A 257 -26.42 25.88 -1.31
CA ALA A 257 -27.23 24.77 -0.84
C ALA A 257 -26.96 23.47 -1.62
N ARG A 258 -26.79 23.56 -2.96
CA ARG A 258 -26.47 22.40 -3.81
C ARG A 258 -25.05 21.85 -3.59
N TYR A 259 -24.08 22.72 -3.28
CA TYR A 259 -22.68 22.36 -3.04
C TYR A 259 -22.24 22.81 -1.63
N PRO A 260 -22.65 22.09 -0.57
CA PRO A 260 -22.48 22.57 0.80
C PRO A 260 -21.03 22.53 1.29
N ILE A 261 -20.17 21.69 0.70
CA ILE A 261 -18.79 21.47 1.17
C ILE A 261 -17.80 22.32 0.38
N ALA A 262 -16.85 22.97 1.06
CA ALA A 262 -15.76 23.72 0.46
C ALA A 262 -14.40 23.04 0.72
N SER A 263 -13.52 23.04 -0.28
CA SER A 263 -12.15 22.47 -0.25
C SER A 263 -11.05 23.51 -0.01
N ALA A 264 -11.40 24.74 0.38
CA ALA A 264 -10.49 25.89 0.30
C ALA A 264 -9.60 26.07 1.55
N ASP A 265 -8.28 25.89 1.36
CA ASP A 265 -7.28 26.92 1.69
C ASP A 265 -7.19 27.87 0.47
N MET A 266 -6.95 29.16 0.68
CA MET A 266 -7.14 30.27 -0.28
C MET A 266 -6.24 30.29 -1.56
N GLU A 267 -5.87 29.16 -2.15
CA GLU A 267 -5.29 29.12 -3.50
C GLU A 267 -6.39 29.15 -4.57
N ARG A 268 -6.97 30.33 -4.88
CA ARG A 268 -7.77 30.69 -6.10
C ARG A 268 -8.41 29.55 -6.96
N ALA A 269 -8.99 28.51 -6.35
CA ALA A 269 -9.51 27.36 -7.08
C ALA A 269 -10.75 27.73 -7.88
N LEU A 270 -10.89 27.14 -9.07
CA LEU A 270 -11.99 27.45 -9.98
C LEU A 270 -13.34 26.91 -9.49
N ALA A 271 -13.34 25.68 -8.97
CA ALA A 271 -14.48 24.98 -8.39
C ALA A 271 -14.15 24.58 -6.93
N PRO A 272 -14.22 25.51 -5.97
CA PRO A 272 -13.85 25.24 -4.58
C PRO A 272 -14.91 24.43 -3.82
N ARG A 273 -16.14 24.32 -4.34
CA ARG A 273 -17.26 23.66 -3.66
C ARG A 273 -17.68 22.39 -4.39
N TYR A 274 -18.14 21.40 -3.64
CA TYR A 274 -18.54 20.09 -4.16
C TYR A 274 -19.66 19.45 -3.34
N ARG A 275 -20.26 18.39 -3.91
CA ARG A 275 -21.24 17.51 -3.25
C ARG A 275 -20.73 16.07 -3.22
N LYS A 276 -21.14 15.29 -2.22
CA LYS A 276 -20.92 13.84 -2.20
C LYS A 276 -22.00 13.19 -3.08
N VAL A 277 -21.59 12.38 -4.05
CA VAL A 277 -22.48 11.62 -4.95
C VAL A 277 -22.65 10.21 -4.42
N ALA A 278 -21.55 9.54 -4.13
CA ALA A 278 -21.56 8.16 -3.66
C ALA A 278 -20.48 7.91 -2.60
N GLU A 279 -20.70 6.85 -1.82
CA GLU A 279 -19.77 6.29 -0.86
C GLU A 279 -19.54 4.82 -1.18
N ILE A 280 -18.29 4.39 -1.08
CA ILE A 280 -17.80 3.04 -1.37
C ILE A 280 -17.03 2.60 -0.12
N PRO A 281 -17.53 1.64 0.67
CA PRO A 281 -16.94 1.26 1.97
C PRO A 281 -15.66 0.42 1.83
N GLN A 282 -14.84 0.69 0.81
CA GLN A 282 -13.57 0.04 0.49
C GLN A 282 -12.63 1.04 -0.19
N VAL A 283 -11.36 0.68 -0.32
CA VAL A 283 -10.40 1.42 -1.15
C VAL A 283 -10.66 1.09 -2.62
N ALA A 284 -11.06 2.09 -3.40
CA ALA A 284 -11.05 2.04 -4.84
C ALA A 284 -9.63 2.35 -5.31
N LEU A 285 -8.99 1.36 -5.94
CA LEU A 285 -7.60 1.41 -6.38
C LEU A 285 -7.46 2.23 -7.66
N CYS A 286 -8.47 2.15 -8.53
CA CYS A 286 -8.64 2.93 -9.74
C CYS A 286 -10.14 3.08 -9.99
N VAL A 287 -10.56 4.27 -10.43
CA VAL A 287 -11.95 4.59 -10.76
C VAL A 287 -11.97 5.25 -12.14
N ASP A 288 -12.81 4.75 -13.04
CA ASP A 288 -13.13 5.37 -14.31
C ASP A 288 -14.61 5.76 -14.30
N ILE A 289 -14.92 7.02 -14.61
CA ILE A 289 -16.28 7.57 -14.52
C ILE A 289 -16.70 7.98 -15.92
N TYR A 290 -17.69 7.28 -16.48
CA TYR A 290 -18.06 7.39 -17.88
C TYR A 290 -19.48 6.87 -18.11
N ASP A 291 -20.18 7.44 -19.08
CA ASP A 291 -21.46 6.97 -19.58
C ASP A 291 -21.22 5.70 -20.40
N LEU A 292 -21.30 4.55 -19.73
CA LEU A 292 -20.83 3.27 -20.23
C LEU A 292 -21.81 2.64 -21.21
N ASP A 293 -23.11 2.86 -21.02
CA ASP A 293 -24.18 2.30 -21.86
C ASP A 293 -24.89 3.34 -22.74
N ASP A 294 -24.35 4.55 -22.82
CA ASP A 294 -24.83 5.67 -23.65
C ASP A 294 -26.27 6.11 -23.29
N ASP A 295 -26.66 5.96 -22.02
CA ASP A 295 -27.99 6.35 -21.51
C ASP A 295 -28.05 7.81 -20.99
N GLY A 296 -26.90 8.48 -20.90
CA GLY A 296 -26.73 9.84 -20.40
C GLY A 296 -26.51 9.95 -18.89
N THR A 297 -26.55 8.84 -18.17
CA THR A 297 -26.13 8.69 -16.77
C THR A 297 -24.67 8.24 -16.75
N LEU A 298 -23.91 8.65 -15.73
CA LEU A 298 -22.53 8.20 -15.59
C LEU A 298 -22.45 6.96 -14.71
N GLU A 299 -21.60 6.00 -15.08
CA GLU A 299 -21.20 4.89 -14.22
C GLU A 299 -19.81 5.14 -13.66
N ALA A 300 -19.64 4.90 -12.37
CA ALA A 300 -18.33 4.68 -11.78
C ALA A 300 -17.97 3.20 -11.92
N VAL A 301 -17.03 2.89 -12.82
CA VAL A 301 -16.39 1.59 -12.93
C VAL A 301 -15.10 1.64 -12.10
N PHE A 302 -15.00 0.83 -11.06
CA PHE A 302 -13.87 0.88 -10.15
C PHE A 302 -13.38 -0.50 -9.73
N ILE A 303 -12.09 -0.58 -9.43
CA ILE A 303 -11.48 -1.80 -8.91
C ILE A 303 -11.13 -1.62 -7.43
N THR A 304 -11.40 -2.65 -6.64
CA THR A 304 -10.92 -2.80 -5.25
C THR A 304 -9.98 -4.00 -5.17
N GLU A 305 -9.60 -4.43 -3.97
CA GLU A 305 -8.76 -5.62 -3.81
C GLU A 305 -9.46 -6.89 -4.36
N GLY A 306 -9.12 -7.24 -5.60
CA GLY A 306 -9.58 -8.46 -6.28
C GLY A 306 -10.98 -8.40 -6.90
N THR A 307 -11.66 -7.24 -6.88
CA THR A 307 -12.98 -7.09 -7.53
C THR A 307 -13.05 -5.87 -8.43
N LEU A 308 -13.72 -5.99 -9.58
CA LEU A 308 -14.22 -4.87 -10.36
C LEU A 308 -15.70 -4.68 -10.03
N GLN A 309 -16.10 -3.43 -9.83
CA GLN A 309 -17.45 -3.02 -9.48
C GLN A 309 -17.92 -1.89 -10.39
N ILE A 310 -19.20 -1.87 -10.72
CA ILE A 310 -19.87 -0.82 -11.49
C ILE A 310 -20.93 -0.21 -10.59
N LYS A 311 -21.05 1.11 -10.60
CA LYS A 311 -22.07 1.86 -9.87
C LYS A 311 -22.57 3.03 -10.70
N GLU A 312 -23.83 2.96 -11.10
CA GLU A 312 -24.58 4.07 -11.70
C GLU A 312 -24.61 5.28 -10.74
N LEU A 313 -24.43 6.49 -11.29
CA LEU A 313 -24.38 7.76 -10.55
C LEU A 313 -25.66 8.58 -10.76
N SER A 314 -26.83 7.99 -10.48
CA SER A 314 -28.12 8.69 -10.55
C SER A 314 -28.47 9.46 -9.26
N GLU A 315 -29.35 10.46 -9.39
CA GLU A 315 -29.82 11.30 -8.27
C GLU A 315 -30.58 10.49 -7.18
N THR A 316 -31.14 9.33 -7.53
CA THR A 316 -31.93 8.46 -6.64
C THR A 316 -31.09 7.41 -5.89
N GLY A 317 -29.82 7.24 -6.24
CA GLY A 317 -28.87 6.42 -5.49
C GLY A 317 -29.11 4.90 -5.57
N ASN A 318 -29.86 4.42 -6.57
CA ASN A 318 -29.98 2.98 -6.79
C ASN A 318 -28.61 2.41 -7.16
N THR A 319 -28.13 1.49 -6.33
CA THR A 319 -26.83 0.83 -6.53
C THR A 319 -27.10 -0.53 -7.16
N VAL A 320 -26.87 -0.65 -8.47
CA VAL A 320 -26.74 -1.97 -9.10
C VAL A 320 -25.26 -2.32 -9.15
N GLY A 321 -24.81 -3.05 -8.13
CA GLY A 321 -23.41 -3.44 -7.99
C GLY A 321 -23.14 -4.78 -8.68
N HIS A 322 -22.38 -4.77 -9.78
CA HIS A 322 -21.89 -5.98 -10.41
C HIS A 322 -20.46 -6.24 -9.98
N SER A 323 -20.18 -7.39 -9.38
CA SER A 323 -18.82 -7.76 -9.01
C SER A 323 -18.25 -8.78 -9.96
N PHE A 324 -17.15 -8.45 -10.63
CA PHE A 324 -16.30 -9.44 -11.28
C PHE A 324 -15.11 -9.73 -10.38
N ARG A 325 -14.92 -11.01 -10.01
CA ARG A 325 -13.76 -11.45 -9.22
C ARG A 325 -12.70 -12.04 -10.14
N GLY A 326 -11.68 -11.25 -10.41
CA GLY A 326 -10.51 -11.68 -11.18
C GLY A 326 -9.52 -12.48 -10.33
N PHE A 327 -8.56 -13.11 -11.00
CA PHE A 327 -7.37 -13.69 -10.37
C PHE A 327 -6.19 -12.76 -10.60
N GLY A 328 -5.27 -12.63 -9.63
CA GLY A 328 -4.16 -11.68 -9.71
C GLY A 328 -4.52 -10.27 -9.26
N LYS A 329 -3.58 -9.33 -9.44
CA LYS A 329 -3.69 -7.95 -9.00
C LYS A 329 -4.37 -7.12 -10.09
N LEU A 330 -5.58 -6.64 -9.83
CA LEU A 330 -6.25 -5.69 -10.74
C LEU A 330 -5.41 -4.40 -10.80
N VAL A 331 -5.12 -3.94 -12.01
CA VAL A 331 -4.21 -2.82 -12.27
C VAL A 331 -4.99 -1.57 -12.58
N SER A 332 -5.77 -1.59 -13.65
CA SER A 332 -6.52 -0.43 -14.12
C SER A 332 -7.74 -0.87 -14.90
N VAL A 333 -8.70 0.05 -15.03
CA VAL A 333 -9.94 -0.15 -15.76
C VAL A 333 -10.20 1.05 -16.65
N SER A 334 -10.79 0.80 -17.82
CA SER A 334 -11.22 1.83 -18.77
C SER A 334 -12.50 1.39 -19.48
N GLY A 335 -13.53 2.22 -19.42
CA GLY A 335 -14.78 2.06 -20.14
C GLY A 335 -14.69 2.62 -21.56
N GLY A 336 -15.43 2.02 -22.47
CA GLY A 336 -15.58 2.45 -23.85
C GLY A 336 -17.04 2.36 -24.29
N GLU A 337 -17.32 2.92 -25.47
CA GLU A 337 -18.65 2.98 -26.07
C GLU A 337 -19.33 1.59 -26.13
N GLY A 338 -20.66 1.53 -25.99
CA GLY A 338 -21.44 0.30 -26.17
C GLY A 338 -21.26 -0.75 -25.06
N GLY A 339 -20.90 -0.30 -23.86
CA GLY A 339 -20.76 -1.13 -22.66
C GLY A 339 -19.40 -1.78 -22.48
N TYR A 340 -18.42 -1.55 -23.34
CA TYR A 340 -17.14 -2.27 -23.26
C TYR A 340 -16.27 -1.77 -22.11
N ILE A 341 -15.57 -2.69 -21.44
CA ILE A 341 -14.61 -2.38 -20.38
C ILE A 341 -13.31 -3.12 -20.65
N ALA A 342 -12.21 -2.39 -20.68
CA ALA A 342 -10.85 -2.93 -20.63
C ALA A 342 -10.43 -3.09 -19.16
N LEU A 343 -10.07 -4.30 -18.75
CA LEU A 343 -9.54 -4.60 -17.42
C LEU A 343 -8.13 -5.16 -17.54
N ASN A 344 -7.17 -4.43 -16.95
CA ASN A 344 -5.77 -4.81 -16.86
C ASN A 344 -5.51 -5.53 -15.54
N ILE A 345 -4.85 -6.70 -15.59
CA ILE A 345 -4.52 -7.55 -14.45
C ILE A 345 -3.03 -7.93 -14.49
N PHE A 346 -2.32 -7.74 -13.37
CA PHE A 346 -0.95 -8.22 -13.23
C PHE A 346 -0.91 -9.52 -12.42
N ILE A 347 -0.21 -10.52 -12.93
CA ILE A 347 -0.08 -11.83 -12.31
C ILE A 347 1.40 -12.16 -12.23
N GLU A 348 1.96 -12.34 -11.03
CA GLU A 348 3.40 -12.54 -10.85
C GLU A 348 4.00 -13.66 -11.74
N SER A 349 3.27 -14.76 -11.94
CA SER A 349 3.72 -15.89 -12.76
C SER A 349 3.45 -15.77 -14.26
N LYS A 350 2.52 -14.88 -14.65
CA LYS A 350 2.00 -14.77 -16.02
C LYS A 350 2.17 -13.38 -16.63
N GLN A 351 2.74 -12.46 -15.85
CA GLN A 351 2.94 -11.05 -16.14
C GLN A 351 1.61 -10.33 -16.43
N MET A 352 1.59 -9.40 -17.38
CA MET A 352 0.39 -8.66 -17.75
C MET A 352 -0.63 -9.59 -18.41
N ARG A 353 -1.84 -9.60 -17.88
CA ARG A 353 -3.00 -10.26 -18.47
C ARG A 353 -4.19 -9.32 -18.44
N SER A 354 -4.86 -9.21 -19.55
CA SER A 354 -5.97 -8.29 -19.68
C SER A 354 -7.18 -8.98 -20.27
N MET A 355 -8.33 -8.38 -20.06
CA MET A 355 -9.59 -8.86 -20.58
C MET A 355 -10.45 -7.70 -21.01
N ILE A 356 -11.36 -8.01 -21.92
CA ILE A 356 -12.41 -7.12 -22.36
C ILE A 356 -13.70 -7.72 -21.80
N LEU A 357 -14.39 -6.92 -21.00
CA LEU A 357 -15.71 -7.21 -20.49
C LEU A 357 -16.73 -6.36 -21.25
N ARG A 358 -18.01 -6.74 -21.16
CA ARG A 358 -19.11 -5.93 -21.65
C ARG A 358 -20.19 -5.83 -20.60
N TYR A 359 -20.66 -4.62 -20.37
CA TYR A 359 -21.77 -4.29 -19.51
C TYR A 359 -23.02 -4.08 -20.37
N VAL A 360 -23.96 -5.02 -20.32
CA VAL A 360 -25.21 -5.00 -21.10
C VAL A 360 -26.34 -5.48 -20.20
N GLU A 361 -27.48 -4.79 -20.21
CA GLU A 361 -28.69 -5.19 -19.47
C GLU A 361 -28.44 -5.44 -17.97
N GLY A 362 -27.57 -4.63 -17.35
CA GLY A 362 -27.21 -4.83 -15.95
C GLY A 362 -26.50 -6.16 -15.71
N GLN A 363 -25.72 -6.67 -16.65
CA GLN A 363 -24.86 -7.84 -16.47
C GLN A 363 -23.47 -7.54 -17.03
N LEU A 364 -22.46 -8.07 -16.34
CA LEU A 364 -21.07 -7.95 -16.76
C LEU A 364 -20.57 -9.28 -17.29
N GLU A 365 -20.34 -9.35 -18.60
CA GLU A 365 -19.89 -10.57 -19.28
C GLU A 365 -18.45 -10.46 -19.80
N PRO A 366 -17.61 -11.51 -19.64
CA PRO A 366 -16.33 -11.57 -20.33
C PRO A 366 -16.50 -11.77 -21.83
N VAL A 367 -15.91 -10.88 -22.64
CA VAL A 367 -15.90 -10.95 -24.11
C VAL A 367 -14.65 -11.68 -24.59
N VAL A 368 -13.48 -11.19 -24.17
CA VAL A 368 -12.17 -11.78 -24.48
C VAL A 368 -11.33 -11.79 -23.21
N THR A 369 -10.66 -12.90 -22.93
CA THR A 369 -9.82 -13.07 -21.74
C THR A 369 -8.39 -13.44 -22.13
N ASP A 370 -7.48 -13.33 -21.16
CA ASP A 370 -6.10 -13.82 -21.28
C ASP A 370 -5.25 -13.10 -22.35
N LEU A 371 -5.51 -11.81 -22.58
CA LEU A 371 -4.75 -10.99 -23.51
C LEU A 371 -3.45 -10.51 -22.87
N ASN A 372 -2.30 -10.76 -23.49
CA ASN A 372 -1.00 -10.26 -23.01
C ASN A 372 -0.70 -8.85 -23.55
N PHE A 373 -1.62 -7.92 -23.30
CA PHE A 373 -1.51 -6.52 -23.68
C PHE A 373 -2.01 -5.62 -22.56
N ILE A 374 -1.45 -4.43 -22.44
CA ILE A 374 -2.04 -3.35 -21.65
C ILE A 374 -3.14 -2.72 -22.52
N LEU A 375 -4.36 -2.60 -22.01
CA LEU A 375 -5.53 -2.15 -22.76
C LEU A 375 -6.06 -0.81 -22.23
N GLY A 376 -6.67 0.00 -23.09
CA GLY A 376 -7.37 1.23 -22.71
C GLY A 376 -8.23 1.78 -23.84
N PHE A 377 -9.39 2.32 -23.51
CA PHE A 377 -10.27 3.00 -24.47
C PHE A 377 -9.97 4.49 -24.52
N VAL A 378 -9.94 5.05 -25.72
CA VAL A 378 -9.64 6.46 -25.97
C VAL A 378 -10.56 7.03 -27.04
N ASP A 379 -10.78 8.35 -26.96
CA ASP A 379 -11.44 9.17 -27.98
C ASP A 379 -10.38 9.64 -28.99
N LEU A 380 -10.36 9.06 -30.20
CA LEU A 380 -9.41 9.51 -31.24
C LEU A 380 -10.03 10.48 -32.25
N ASN A 381 -11.35 10.58 -32.31
CA ASN A 381 -12.05 11.41 -33.28
C ASN A 381 -12.51 12.77 -32.69
N ASN A 382 -12.29 12.96 -31.38
CA ASN A 382 -12.67 14.09 -30.54
C ASN A 382 -14.16 14.30 -30.27
N ASP A 383 -15.03 13.32 -30.52
CA ASP A 383 -16.48 13.45 -30.32
C ASP A 383 -16.93 13.31 -28.86
N GLY A 384 -16.01 13.00 -27.94
CA GLY A 384 -16.27 12.84 -26.52
C GLY A 384 -16.59 11.40 -26.11
N LYS A 385 -16.71 10.47 -27.06
CA LYS A 385 -16.89 9.04 -26.79
C LYS A 385 -15.57 8.31 -26.92
N ARG A 386 -15.39 7.27 -26.10
CA ARG A 386 -14.18 6.42 -26.11
C ARG A 386 -14.46 5.14 -26.89
N GLU A 387 -14.45 5.23 -28.20
CA GLU A 387 -14.79 4.15 -29.13
C GLU A 387 -13.57 3.35 -29.62
N THR A 388 -12.36 3.91 -29.50
CA THR A 388 -11.14 3.22 -29.93
C THR A 388 -10.49 2.45 -28.78
N LEU A 389 -10.48 1.10 -28.88
CA LEU A 389 -9.63 0.27 -28.02
C LEU A 389 -8.18 0.33 -28.51
N LEU A 390 -7.27 0.73 -27.62
CA LEU A 390 -5.84 0.59 -27.82
C LEU A 390 -5.29 -0.60 -27.04
N ALA A 391 -4.25 -1.21 -27.59
CA ALA A 391 -3.42 -2.19 -26.92
C ALA A 391 -1.95 -1.77 -27.03
N GLN A 392 -1.25 -1.83 -25.89
CA GLN A 392 0.18 -1.63 -25.79
C GLN A 392 0.83 -2.95 -25.40
N ASP A 393 1.96 -3.27 -26.02
CA ASP A 393 2.77 -4.43 -25.64
C ASP A 393 3.17 -4.35 -24.16
N PHE A 394 3.25 -5.51 -23.51
CA PHE A 394 3.89 -5.61 -22.20
C PHE A 394 5.37 -5.98 -22.37
N ASP A 395 6.24 -5.28 -21.67
CA ASP A 395 7.68 -5.53 -21.70
C ASP A 395 8.20 -5.92 -20.31
N THR A 396 9.02 -6.97 -20.24
CA THR A 396 9.47 -7.52 -18.96
C THR A 396 10.56 -6.68 -18.28
N GLU A 397 11.18 -5.75 -18.99
CA GLU A 397 12.23 -4.88 -18.43
C GLU A 397 11.70 -3.48 -18.12
N THR A 398 10.72 -3.00 -18.88
CA THR A 398 10.21 -1.63 -18.83
C THR A 398 8.73 -1.51 -18.51
N PHE A 399 8.02 -2.64 -18.35
CA PHE A 399 6.56 -2.76 -18.17
C PHE A 399 5.75 -2.34 -19.40
N PHE A 400 5.98 -1.14 -19.92
CA PHE A 400 5.32 -0.59 -21.11
C PHE A 400 6.16 -0.84 -22.37
N GLY A 401 5.68 -1.72 -23.25
CA GLY A 401 6.33 -1.99 -24.52
C GLY A 401 6.18 -0.87 -25.55
N ALA A 402 7.08 -0.83 -26.53
CA ALA A 402 7.20 0.27 -27.48
C ALA A 402 6.09 0.32 -28.56
N LYS A 403 5.33 -0.77 -28.75
CA LYS A 403 4.29 -0.83 -29.78
C LYS A 403 2.92 -0.60 -29.19
N VAL A 404 2.17 0.28 -29.84
CA VAL A 404 0.77 0.54 -29.56
C VAL A 404 -0.02 0.38 -30.85
N PHE A 405 -1.15 -0.31 -30.81
CA PHE A 405 -2.00 -0.53 -31.97
C PHE A 405 -3.46 -0.39 -31.60
N LYS A 406 -4.26 -0.01 -32.61
CA LYS A 406 -5.72 -0.05 -32.49
C LYS A 406 -6.16 -1.50 -32.48
N MET A 407 -7.11 -1.85 -31.64
CA MET A 407 -7.71 -3.18 -31.59
C MET A 407 -9.11 -3.15 -32.17
N ARG A 408 -9.47 -4.19 -32.91
CA ARG A 408 -10.84 -4.40 -33.38
C ARG A 408 -11.46 -5.55 -32.63
N ILE A 409 -12.58 -5.29 -31.97
CA ILE A 409 -13.40 -6.32 -31.31
C ILE A 409 -14.32 -6.94 -32.36
N LEU A 410 -14.20 -8.25 -32.55
CA LEU A 410 -15.00 -9.05 -33.51
C LEU A 410 -15.71 -10.17 -32.75
N GLY A 411 -16.88 -9.88 -32.20
CA GLY A 411 -17.59 -10.81 -31.32
C GLY A 411 -16.75 -11.15 -30.09
N LYS A 412 -16.35 -12.43 -29.95
CA LYS A 412 -15.51 -12.94 -28.84
C LYS A 412 -14.01 -12.99 -29.16
N LYS A 413 -13.55 -12.22 -30.15
CA LYS A 413 -12.14 -12.14 -30.53
C LYS A 413 -11.71 -10.68 -30.66
N VAL A 414 -10.41 -10.45 -30.52
CA VAL A 414 -9.77 -9.19 -30.89
C VAL A 414 -8.67 -9.41 -31.90
N GLU A 415 -8.54 -8.47 -32.82
CA GLU A 415 -7.48 -8.46 -33.81
C GLU A 415 -6.70 -7.14 -33.75
N PRO A 416 -5.36 -7.19 -33.81
CA PRO A 416 -4.55 -6.00 -33.92
C PRO A 416 -4.78 -5.34 -35.29
N GLY A 417 -5.02 -4.05 -35.25
CA GLY A 417 -5.11 -3.16 -36.40
C GLY A 417 -3.82 -2.36 -36.60
N PRO A 418 -3.91 -1.16 -37.19
CA PRO A 418 -2.73 -0.33 -37.47
C PRO A 418 -2.06 0.16 -36.18
N ASN A 419 -0.73 0.30 -36.26
CA ASN A 419 0.06 0.93 -35.21
C ASN A 419 -0.35 2.39 -35.00
N VAL A 420 -0.38 2.82 -33.75
CA VAL A 420 -0.55 4.21 -33.36
C VAL A 420 0.84 4.80 -33.09
N ASN A 421 1.16 5.89 -33.75
CA ASN A 421 2.43 6.58 -33.53
C ASN A 421 2.37 7.31 -32.18
N VAL A 422 3.14 6.82 -31.21
CA VAL A 422 3.24 7.36 -29.85
C VAL A 422 4.70 7.65 -29.50
N PRO A 423 4.97 8.55 -28.53
CA PRO A 423 6.31 8.79 -28.02
C PRO A 423 6.96 7.52 -27.47
N ARG A 424 8.31 7.49 -27.44
CA ARG A 424 9.09 6.32 -27.00
C ARG A 424 8.73 5.83 -25.59
N ASP A 425 8.47 6.75 -24.67
CA ASP A 425 8.22 6.45 -23.25
C ASP A 425 6.71 6.52 -22.92
N PHE A 426 5.86 6.21 -23.91
CA PHE A 426 4.41 6.30 -23.78
C PHE A 426 3.86 5.23 -22.84
N HIS A 427 2.94 5.61 -21.96
CA HIS A 427 2.22 4.70 -21.07
C HIS A 427 0.72 4.78 -21.41
N LEU A 428 0.12 3.67 -21.85
CA LEU A 428 -1.32 3.65 -22.16
C LEU A 428 -2.18 3.82 -20.89
N ILE A 429 -1.73 3.26 -19.77
CA ILE A 429 -2.38 3.49 -18.47
C ILE A 429 -2.18 4.95 -18.08
N GLY A 430 -3.27 5.68 -17.92
CA GLY A 430 -3.23 7.10 -17.59
C GLY A 430 -2.93 8.03 -18.78
N ALA A 431 -3.05 7.54 -20.01
CA ALA A 431 -2.96 8.38 -21.22
C ALA A 431 -4.34 8.87 -21.69
N THR A 432 -4.33 10.05 -22.31
CA THR A 432 -5.48 10.60 -23.03
C THR A 432 -5.04 11.23 -24.34
N PHE A 433 -5.96 11.28 -25.30
CA PHE A 433 -5.81 11.91 -26.60
C PHE A 433 -6.89 13.00 -26.69
N ALA A 434 -6.48 14.23 -26.95
CA ALA A 434 -7.41 15.34 -27.10
C ALA A 434 -6.78 16.48 -27.90
N ASP A 435 -7.58 17.15 -28.71
CA ASP A 435 -7.21 18.44 -29.31
C ASP A 435 -7.32 19.55 -28.26
N LEU A 436 -6.18 19.85 -27.61
CA LEU A 436 -6.11 20.84 -26.54
C LEU A 436 -5.91 22.26 -27.08
N ASN A 437 -5.37 22.38 -28.29
CA ASN A 437 -5.02 23.67 -28.89
C ASN A 437 -6.09 24.18 -29.88
N GLY A 438 -6.99 23.31 -30.34
CA GLY A 438 -8.10 23.57 -31.24
C GLY A 438 -7.73 23.53 -32.74
N ASP A 439 -6.69 22.78 -33.13
CA ASP A 439 -6.22 22.68 -34.52
C ASP A 439 -6.68 21.40 -35.25
N GLY A 440 -7.53 20.60 -34.62
CA GLY A 440 -8.06 19.34 -35.14
C GLY A 440 -7.10 18.17 -35.02
N VAL A 441 -5.93 18.33 -34.39
CA VAL A 441 -4.96 17.25 -34.16
C VAL A 441 -4.86 16.95 -32.67
N ASN A 442 -4.99 15.67 -32.30
CA ASN A 442 -4.83 15.25 -30.92
C ASN A 442 -3.41 15.45 -30.40
N GLU A 443 -3.31 16.10 -29.24
CA GLU A 443 -2.20 15.95 -28.33
C GLU A 443 -2.32 14.67 -27.51
N ILE A 444 -1.18 14.06 -27.22
CA ILE A 444 -1.05 12.87 -26.37
C ILE A 444 -0.58 13.33 -25.00
N SER A 445 -1.38 13.07 -23.97
CA SER A 445 -1.09 13.51 -22.61
C SER A 445 -1.07 12.33 -21.65
N PHE A 446 0.00 12.18 -20.87
CA PHE A 446 0.12 11.13 -19.86
C PHE A 446 1.09 11.53 -18.75
N ILE A 447 1.06 10.81 -17.62
CA ILE A 447 1.96 11.05 -16.49
C ILE A 447 3.13 10.08 -16.61
N ASN A 448 4.35 10.62 -16.66
CA ASN A 448 5.56 9.81 -16.82
C ASN A 448 6.05 9.26 -15.47
N GLU A 449 7.09 8.42 -15.53
CA GLU A 449 7.76 7.80 -14.38
C GLU A 449 8.28 8.78 -13.31
N HIS A 450 8.42 10.06 -13.64
CA HIS A 450 8.86 11.11 -12.71
C HIS A 450 7.70 11.88 -12.07
N HIS A 451 6.47 11.39 -12.20
CA HIS A 451 5.23 12.05 -11.77
C HIS A 451 5.04 13.39 -12.48
N LYS A 452 5.38 13.49 -13.77
CA LYS A 452 5.15 14.71 -14.56
C LYS A 452 4.12 14.44 -15.64
N LEU A 453 3.11 15.30 -15.72
CA LEU A 453 2.27 15.35 -16.91
C LEU A 453 3.13 15.85 -18.07
N VAL A 454 3.20 15.05 -19.13
CA VAL A 454 3.84 15.40 -20.39
C VAL A 454 2.78 15.48 -21.48
N ILE A 455 2.92 16.46 -22.37
CA ILE A 455 2.02 16.66 -23.52
C ILE A 455 2.88 16.61 -24.78
N PHE A 456 2.47 15.77 -25.72
CA PHE A 456 3.15 15.54 -26.98
C PHE A 456 2.24 15.86 -28.16
N ARG A 457 2.84 16.39 -29.21
CA ARG A 457 2.24 16.46 -30.55
C ARG A 457 3.00 15.50 -31.45
N GLY A 458 2.37 14.37 -31.79
CA GLY A 458 3.08 13.22 -32.34
C GLY A 458 4.21 12.78 -31.40
N ASN A 459 5.45 12.78 -31.88
CA ASN A 459 6.63 12.39 -31.08
C ASN A 459 7.39 13.57 -30.46
N ARG A 460 6.91 14.81 -30.67
CA ARG A 460 7.52 16.00 -30.11
C ARG A 460 6.84 16.39 -28.81
N LYS A 461 7.58 16.38 -27.70
CA LYS A 461 7.10 16.93 -26.43
C LYS A 461 6.92 18.43 -26.58
N VAL A 462 5.70 18.92 -26.37
CA VAL A 462 5.36 20.35 -26.46
C VAL A 462 5.27 20.99 -25.08
N TRP A 463 4.98 20.21 -24.03
CA TRP A 463 4.95 20.71 -22.66
C TRP A 463 5.19 19.61 -21.61
N MET A 464 5.60 20.05 -20.42
CA MET A 464 5.77 19.21 -19.24
C MET A 464 5.43 20.02 -17.99
N SER A 465 4.75 19.41 -17.03
CA SER A 465 4.35 20.10 -15.81
C SER A 465 5.54 20.62 -15.00
N PRO A 466 5.45 21.83 -14.43
CA PRO A 466 6.55 22.43 -13.66
C PRO A 466 6.79 21.71 -12.32
N ARG A 467 5.77 21.03 -11.79
CA ARG A 467 5.81 20.26 -10.54
C ARG A 467 5.35 18.82 -10.75
N ARG A 468 5.56 17.96 -9.75
CA ARG A 468 5.00 16.60 -9.74
C ARG A 468 3.48 16.67 -9.63
N VAL A 469 2.78 15.81 -10.37
CA VAL A 469 1.32 15.65 -10.45
C VAL A 469 1.00 14.16 -10.63
N GLY A 470 -0.27 13.79 -10.67
CA GLY A 470 -0.68 12.39 -10.77
C GLY A 470 -0.67 11.66 -9.45
N GLY A 471 -0.31 10.38 -9.52
CA GLY A 471 -0.27 9.43 -8.44
C GLY A 471 -1.61 8.73 -8.22
N GLY A 472 -1.59 7.40 -8.17
CA GLY A 472 -2.69 6.55 -7.72
C GLY A 472 -2.40 5.89 -6.38
N VAL A 473 -3.39 5.23 -5.80
CA VAL A 473 -3.23 4.57 -4.48
C VAL A 473 -2.53 3.21 -4.55
N GLN A 474 -2.03 2.82 -5.72
CA GLN A 474 -1.41 1.55 -5.99
C GLN A 474 -0.24 1.70 -6.98
N ASP A 475 0.82 0.96 -6.69
CA ASP A 475 1.93 0.70 -7.60
C ASP A 475 1.96 -0.80 -7.95
N ILE A 476 2.46 -1.15 -9.14
CA ILE A 476 2.83 -2.52 -9.49
C ILE A 476 4.33 -2.68 -9.21
N SER A 477 4.70 -3.76 -8.53
CA SER A 477 6.10 -4.10 -8.28
C SER A 477 6.41 -5.38 -9.06
N MET A 478 7.46 -5.36 -9.86
CA MET A 478 7.95 -6.52 -10.61
C MET A 478 9.46 -6.59 -10.53
N ASP A 479 10.02 -7.79 -10.55
CA ASP A 479 11.47 -7.98 -10.60
C ASP A 479 11.97 -7.84 -12.04
N VAL A 480 12.94 -6.96 -12.26
CA VAL A 480 13.67 -6.79 -13.52
C VAL A 480 15.15 -7.12 -13.35
N GLY A 481 15.78 -7.58 -14.42
CA GLY A 481 17.19 -7.96 -14.43
C GLY A 481 17.40 -9.41 -14.87
N THR A 482 18.47 -10.03 -14.38
CA THR A 482 18.85 -11.41 -14.75
C THR A 482 18.46 -12.39 -13.66
N ASP A 483 18.51 -13.69 -13.93
CA ASP A 483 18.24 -14.72 -12.92
C ASP A 483 19.15 -14.60 -11.68
N ASN A 484 20.36 -14.08 -11.86
CA ASN A 484 21.33 -13.90 -10.79
C ASN A 484 21.19 -12.56 -10.04
N ILE A 485 20.60 -11.55 -10.67
CA ILE A 485 20.47 -10.19 -10.10
C ILE A 485 19.12 -9.61 -10.52
N LYS A 486 18.20 -9.53 -9.56
CA LYS A 486 16.87 -8.94 -9.69
C LYS A 486 16.76 -7.64 -8.89
N PHE A 487 16.11 -6.65 -9.48
CA PHE A 487 15.77 -5.39 -8.83
C PHE A 487 14.26 -5.14 -8.96
N PRO A 488 13.61 -4.60 -7.92
CA PRO A 488 12.20 -4.24 -8.02
C PRO A 488 12.04 -3.00 -8.90
N LEU A 489 11.30 -3.13 -9.99
CA LEU A 489 10.74 -2.04 -10.77
C LEU A 489 9.33 -1.73 -10.24
N ASN A 490 9.14 -0.51 -9.75
CA ASN A 490 7.84 -0.03 -9.28
C ASN A 490 7.21 0.86 -10.35
N ILE A 491 6.03 0.47 -10.81
CA ILE A 491 5.25 1.18 -11.83
C ILE A 491 4.04 1.81 -11.16
N PRO A 492 3.96 3.15 -11.05
CA PRO A 492 2.78 3.80 -10.53
C PRO A 492 1.59 3.57 -11.46
N VAL A 493 0.42 3.26 -10.90
CA VAL A 493 -0.82 3.18 -11.66
C VAL A 493 -1.44 4.58 -11.68
N GLU A 494 -1.33 5.24 -12.84
CA GLU A 494 -1.80 6.61 -13.02
C GLU A 494 -3.28 6.66 -13.42
N THR A 495 -4.00 7.65 -12.88
CA THR A 495 -5.38 7.94 -13.27
C THR A 495 -5.40 8.75 -14.55
N MET A 496 -6.31 8.40 -15.46
CA MET A 496 -6.46 9.07 -16.76
C MET A 496 -6.84 10.55 -16.61
N PRO A 497 -6.10 11.47 -17.25
CA PRO A 497 -6.51 12.85 -17.42
C PRO A 497 -7.85 12.99 -18.16
N LEU A 498 -8.69 13.93 -17.74
CA LEU A 498 -10.01 14.19 -18.32
C LEU A 498 -9.96 15.41 -19.24
N PRO A 499 -10.06 15.24 -20.57
CA PRO A 499 -10.23 16.35 -21.49
C PRO A 499 -11.69 16.83 -21.47
N ILE A 500 -11.90 18.12 -21.22
CA ILE A 500 -13.22 18.74 -21.14
C ILE A 500 -13.10 20.23 -21.41
N ASP A 501 -14.02 20.77 -22.21
CA ASP A 501 -14.18 22.22 -22.36
C ASP A 501 -14.77 22.77 -21.06
N VAL A 502 -13.97 23.43 -20.22
CA VAL A 502 -14.38 23.90 -18.88
C VAL A 502 -15.06 25.27 -18.95
N ASP A 503 -14.70 26.11 -19.92
CA ASP A 503 -15.24 27.47 -20.05
C ASP A 503 -16.20 27.69 -21.22
N ASN A 504 -16.59 26.62 -21.91
CA ASN A 504 -17.47 26.63 -23.08
C ASN A 504 -16.93 27.50 -24.23
N ASP A 505 -15.61 27.52 -24.43
CA ASP A 505 -14.97 28.24 -25.55
C ASP A 505 -14.77 27.35 -26.81
N GLY A 506 -15.17 26.09 -26.73
CA GLY A 506 -15.03 25.10 -27.80
C GLY A 506 -13.68 24.40 -27.83
N LYS A 507 -12.73 24.75 -26.95
CA LYS A 507 -11.45 24.06 -26.77
C LYS A 507 -11.47 23.23 -25.50
N LYS A 508 -10.88 22.03 -25.54
CA LYS A 508 -10.79 21.17 -24.36
C LYS A 508 -9.65 21.65 -23.46
N GLU A 509 -9.94 21.89 -22.18
CA GLU A 509 -8.93 21.86 -21.13
C GLU A 509 -8.66 20.44 -20.65
N LEU A 510 -7.54 20.24 -19.95
CA LEU A 510 -7.19 18.94 -19.39
C LEU A 510 -7.20 18.97 -17.86
N LEU A 511 -8.14 18.26 -17.26
CA LEU A 511 -8.19 18.06 -15.81
C LEU A 511 -7.34 16.85 -15.41
N ILE A 512 -6.53 17.01 -14.37
CA ILE A 512 -5.62 15.98 -13.87
C ILE A 512 -5.73 15.80 -12.36
N PRO A 513 -5.50 14.58 -11.84
CA PRO A 513 -5.11 14.39 -10.46
C PRO A 513 -3.78 15.11 -10.18
N ASP A 514 -3.74 15.86 -9.08
CA ASP A 514 -2.55 16.53 -8.55
C ASP A 514 -2.42 16.11 -7.08
N ASN A 515 -2.06 14.84 -6.86
CA ASN A 515 -1.96 14.28 -5.52
C ASN A 515 -0.58 14.55 -4.90
N LYS A 516 -0.57 15.09 -3.68
CA LYS A 516 0.66 15.37 -2.96
C LYS A 516 1.02 14.19 -2.07
N SER A 517 1.91 13.33 -2.57
CA SER A 517 2.44 12.23 -1.76
C SER A 517 3.50 12.71 -0.76
N THR A 518 3.44 12.21 0.47
CA THR A 518 4.46 12.43 1.51
C THR A 518 5.62 11.44 1.39
N THR A 519 5.38 10.26 0.84
CA THR A 519 6.38 9.18 0.70
C THR A 519 6.79 8.92 -0.75
N TYR A 520 5.99 9.31 -1.75
CA TYR A 520 6.14 8.86 -3.14
C TYR A 520 6.47 7.35 -3.17
N HIS A 521 7.56 6.95 -3.82
CA HIS A 521 8.03 5.57 -3.92
C HIS A 521 8.87 5.08 -2.72
N LEU A 522 8.99 5.86 -1.63
CA LEU A 522 9.81 5.46 -0.47
C LEU A 522 9.21 4.29 0.31
N VAL A 523 7.90 4.04 0.16
CA VAL A 523 7.17 2.94 0.80
C VAL A 523 6.45 2.14 -0.27
N GLU A 524 6.89 0.90 -0.49
CA GLU A 524 6.36 0.02 -1.53
C GLU A 524 4.88 -0.33 -1.30
N GLY A 525 4.06 -0.09 -2.33
CA GLY A 525 2.71 -0.63 -2.48
C GLY A 525 1.54 0.22 -1.98
N PHE A 526 1.76 1.27 -1.17
CA PHE A 526 0.72 2.22 -0.76
C PHE A 526 1.32 3.61 -0.52
N PRO A 527 1.31 4.50 -1.53
CA PRO A 527 1.74 5.87 -1.32
C PRO A 527 0.85 6.55 -0.28
N THR A 528 1.47 7.26 0.68
CA THR A 528 0.74 8.09 1.63
C THR A 528 0.61 9.50 1.06
N TYR A 529 -0.56 10.11 1.20
CA TYR A 529 -0.87 11.40 0.63
C TYR A 529 -1.18 12.42 1.72
N GLU A 530 -0.63 13.62 1.56
CA GLU A 530 -0.97 14.78 2.38
C GLU A 530 -2.36 15.31 1.98
N TYR A 531 -2.60 15.41 0.68
CA TYR A 531 -3.87 15.79 0.07
C TYR A 531 -3.92 15.33 -1.39
N GLY A 532 -5.13 15.29 -1.93
CA GLY A 532 -5.38 15.25 -3.37
C GLY A 532 -5.93 16.58 -3.86
N ARG A 533 -5.90 16.80 -5.16
CA ARG A 533 -6.49 17.97 -5.81
C ARG A 533 -6.73 17.65 -7.28
N ILE A 534 -7.72 18.32 -7.88
CA ILE A 534 -7.87 18.37 -9.33
C ILE A 534 -7.19 19.65 -9.82
N SER A 535 -6.25 19.53 -10.75
CA SER A 535 -5.66 20.68 -11.45
C SER A 535 -6.12 20.70 -12.90
N MET A 536 -6.14 21.89 -13.50
CA MET A 536 -6.50 22.13 -14.89
C MET A 536 -5.29 22.62 -15.66
N VAL A 537 -5.05 22.02 -16.81
CA VAL A 537 -4.13 22.50 -17.84
C VAL A 537 -4.94 23.16 -18.95
N SER A 538 -4.52 24.35 -19.35
CA SER A 538 -5.15 25.13 -20.43
C SER A 538 -4.10 25.63 -21.40
N VAL A 539 -4.42 25.65 -22.69
CA VAL A 539 -3.60 26.31 -23.72
C VAL A 539 -3.96 27.80 -23.76
N GLU A 540 -2.99 28.66 -23.46
CA GLU A 540 -3.13 30.12 -23.54
C GLU A 540 -2.17 30.70 -24.59
N SER A 541 -2.22 32.01 -24.81
CA SER A 541 -1.43 32.71 -25.84
C SER A 541 0.09 32.54 -25.70
N LEU A 542 0.59 32.35 -24.47
CA LEU A 542 2.00 32.13 -24.17
C LEU A 542 2.38 30.66 -23.94
N GLY A 543 1.44 29.73 -24.15
CA GLY A 543 1.63 28.29 -23.98
C GLY A 543 0.72 27.69 -22.91
N TYR A 544 1.10 26.53 -22.38
CA TYR A 544 0.27 25.80 -21.41
C TYR A 544 0.42 26.37 -20.00
N THR A 545 -0.71 26.52 -19.31
CA THR A 545 -0.74 26.90 -17.89
C THR A 545 -1.33 25.79 -17.05
N LEU A 546 -0.88 25.66 -15.80
CA LEU A 546 -1.38 24.68 -14.83
C LEU A 546 -1.92 25.41 -13.60
N ARG A 547 -3.21 25.24 -13.30
CA ARG A 547 -3.87 25.91 -12.17
C ARG A 547 -4.76 24.96 -11.35
N PRO A 548 -4.99 25.25 -10.06
CA PRO A 548 -5.96 24.51 -9.25
C PRO A 548 -7.37 24.59 -9.84
N PHE A 549 -7.98 23.45 -10.16
CA PHE A 549 -9.41 23.37 -10.46
C PHE A 549 -10.19 23.27 -9.15
N SER A 550 -9.84 22.30 -8.29
CA SER A 550 -10.38 22.17 -6.94
C SER A 550 -9.44 22.77 -5.90
N GLY A 551 -9.93 22.94 -4.66
CA GLY A 551 -9.07 23.08 -3.49
C GLY A 551 -8.43 21.75 -3.09
N LYS A 552 -7.80 21.71 -1.91
CA LYS A 552 -7.21 20.49 -1.36
C LYS A 552 -8.30 19.56 -0.86
N LEU A 553 -8.20 18.30 -1.21
CA LEU A 553 -9.06 17.21 -0.77
C LEU A 553 -8.31 16.36 0.25
N SER A 554 -9.05 15.77 1.20
CA SER A 554 -8.48 15.05 2.35
C SER A 554 -7.81 13.70 2.01
N GLY A 555 -7.56 13.42 0.74
CA GLY A 555 -6.94 12.20 0.25
C GLY A 555 -6.79 12.22 -1.27
N PRO A 556 -6.18 11.20 -1.87
CA PRO A 556 -5.84 11.19 -3.28
C PRO A 556 -7.07 11.06 -4.19
N VAL A 557 -7.02 11.75 -5.33
CA VAL A 557 -7.94 11.60 -6.45
C VAL A 557 -7.51 10.38 -7.27
N VAL A 558 -8.43 9.43 -7.48
CA VAL A 558 -8.17 8.12 -8.14
C VAL A 558 -9.00 7.88 -9.39
N GLY A 559 -9.81 8.86 -9.80
CA GLY A 559 -10.64 8.84 -10.99
C GLY A 559 -11.19 10.22 -11.32
N LEU A 560 -11.47 10.47 -12.60
CA LEU A 560 -12.10 11.68 -13.11
C LEU A 560 -13.17 11.31 -14.15
N GLY A 561 -14.23 12.11 -14.25
CA GLY A 561 -15.25 12.02 -15.31
C GLY A 561 -16.12 13.26 -15.36
N SER A 562 -17.01 13.35 -16.35
CA SER A 562 -17.94 14.47 -16.48
C SER A 562 -19.18 14.12 -17.31
N ASP A 563 -20.31 14.73 -16.96
CA ASP A 563 -21.57 14.74 -17.73
C ASP A 563 -21.72 16.03 -18.56
N GLY A 564 -20.63 16.81 -18.71
CA GLY A 564 -20.59 18.13 -19.34
C GLY A 564 -21.03 19.30 -18.44
N LYS A 565 -21.75 19.04 -17.35
CA LYS A 565 -22.26 20.05 -16.39
C LYS A 565 -21.45 20.08 -15.09
N GLU A 566 -21.07 18.91 -14.60
CA GLU A 566 -20.28 18.68 -13.41
C GLU A 566 -19.02 17.87 -13.73
N VAL A 567 -17.99 18.07 -12.92
CA VAL A 567 -16.78 17.25 -12.92
C VAL A 567 -16.85 16.32 -11.73
N PHE A 568 -16.75 15.03 -12.00
CA PHE A 568 -16.77 13.97 -11.00
C PHE A 568 -15.35 13.53 -10.68
N CYS A 569 -15.10 13.14 -9.43
CA CYS A 569 -13.85 12.47 -9.08
C CYS A 569 -14.03 11.36 -8.05
N GLY A 570 -13.23 10.31 -8.19
CA GLY A 570 -13.01 9.34 -7.12
C GLY A 570 -12.02 9.88 -6.10
N LEU A 571 -12.34 9.80 -4.81
CA LEU A 571 -11.50 10.22 -3.69
C LEU A 571 -11.34 9.07 -2.70
N VAL A 572 -10.12 8.71 -2.32
CA VAL A 572 -9.89 7.78 -1.20
C VAL A 572 -9.56 8.57 0.07
N LYS A 573 -10.22 8.28 1.19
CA LYS A 573 -9.99 8.96 2.47
C LYS A 573 -9.76 7.93 3.57
N GLY A 574 -8.81 8.23 4.46
CA GLY A 574 -8.40 7.35 5.54
C GLY A 574 -7.04 6.73 5.27
N SER A 575 -6.65 5.72 6.05
CA SER A 575 -5.33 5.12 5.88
C SER A 575 -5.34 3.92 4.95
N LEU A 576 -4.68 4.11 3.80
CA LEU A 576 -4.33 3.05 2.86
C LEU A 576 -3.41 2.00 3.50
N LEU A 577 -2.43 2.44 4.28
CA LEU A 577 -1.43 1.57 4.91
C LEU A 577 -2.07 0.58 5.91
N TRP A 578 -3.07 1.06 6.66
CA TRP A 578 -3.78 0.34 7.72
C TRP A 578 -5.06 -0.35 7.24
N GLY A 579 -5.43 -0.24 5.96
CA GLY A 579 -6.67 -0.83 5.42
C GLY A 579 -7.95 -0.22 5.98
N LYS A 580 -7.88 0.98 6.56
CA LYS A 580 -9.00 1.73 7.17
C LYS A 580 -9.32 2.95 6.31
N ALA A 581 -9.64 2.72 5.05
CA ALA A 581 -9.94 3.77 4.09
C ALA A 581 -11.26 3.49 3.35
N THR A 582 -11.97 4.58 3.07
CA THR A 582 -13.27 4.63 2.40
C THR A 582 -13.11 5.47 1.15
N SER A 583 -13.77 5.08 0.07
CA SER A 583 -13.75 5.83 -1.18
C SER A 583 -15.07 6.57 -1.39
N TYR A 584 -15.00 7.68 -2.11
CA TYR A 584 -16.12 8.58 -2.36
C TYR A 584 -16.12 8.99 -3.82
N ILE A 585 -17.31 9.18 -4.38
CA ILE A 585 -17.47 9.92 -5.63
C ILE A 585 -17.95 11.32 -5.24
N LEU A 586 -17.21 12.34 -5.68
CA LEU A 586 -17.54 13.75 -5.48
C LEU A 586 -17.91 14.38 -6.82
N ALA A 587 -18.80 15.38 -6.80
CA ALA A 587 -19.14 16.19 -7.97
C ALA A 587 -18.87 17.67 -7.70
N PHE A 588 -18.18 18.32 -8.64
CA PHE A 588 -17.85 19.72 -8.65
C PHE A 588 -18.64 20.42 -9.76
N PRO A 589 -19.24 21.59 -9.51
CA PRO A 589 -19.88 22.33 -10.58
C PRO A 589 -18.81 22.85 -11.54
N LYS A 590 -19.11 22.80 -12.84
CA LYS A 590 -18.33 23.57 -13.82
C LYS A 590 -18.32 25.06 -13.43
N PRO A 591 -17.17 25.75 -13.44
CA PRO A 591 -17.11 27.16 -13.08
C PRO A 591 -17.90 28.02 -14.09
N ASP A 592 -18.31 29.22 -13.68
CA ASP A 592 -19.00 30.15 -14.60
C ASP A 592 -18.04 30.58 -15.73
N PRO A 593 -18.38 30.32 -17.01
CA PRO A 593 -17.59 30.74 -18.18
C PRO A 593 -17.12 32.20 -18.14
N ARG A 594 -18.01 33.12 -17.75
CA ARG A 594 -17.71 34.56 -17.73
C ARG A 594 -16.60 34.87 -16.73
N ARG A 595 -16.56 34.14 -15.63
CA ARG A 595 -15.53 34.29 -14.60
C ARG A 595 -14.19 33.72 -15.04
N LEU A 596 -14.19 32.63 -15.80
CA LEU A 596 -12.98 32.02 -16.34
C LEU A 596 -12.30 32.93 -17.36
N GLN A 597 -13.09 33.57 -18.24
CA GLN A 597 -12.57 34.56 -19.21
C GLN A 597 -11.89 35.76 -18.52
N VAL A 598 -12.48 36.29 -17.44
CA VAL A 598 -11.87 37.37 -16.65
C VAL A 598 -10.55 36.93 -15.98
N ILE A 599 -10.46 35.67 -15.54
CA ILE A 599 -9.23 35.12 -14.94
C ILE A 599 -8.15 34.92 -16.02
N LYS A 600 -8.50 34.42 -17.20
CA LYS A 600 -7.58 34.25 -18.35
C LYS A 600 -7.01 35.61 -18.83
N GLN A 601 -7.75 36.71 -18.69
CA GLN A 601 -7.33 38.06 -19.13
C GLN A 601 -6.44 38.83 -18.13
N LYS A 602 -6.35 38.42 -16.86
CA LYS A 602 -5.49 39.10 -15.88
C LYS A 602 -4.08 38.48 -15.89
N PRO A 603 -3.02 39.25 -16.19
CA PRO A 603 -1.66 38.74 -16.07
C PRO A 603 -1.41 38.31 -14.62
N GLN A 604 -1.01 37.06 -14.43
CA GLN A 604 -0.56 36.58 -13.13
C GLN A 604 0.83 37.16 -12.89
N LEU A 605 0.92 38.16 -12.01
CA LEU A 605 2.18 38.67 -11.44
C LEU A 605 2.79 37.66 -10.48
#